data_AF-A0A925I590-F1
#
_entry.id   AF-A0A925I590-F1
#
_cell.length_a   1.000
_cell.length_b   1.000
_cell.length_c   1.000
_cell.angle_alpha   90.00
_cell.angle_beta   90.00
_cell.angle_gamma   90.00
#
_symmetry.space_group_name_H-M   'P 1'
#
loop_
_entity.id
_entity.type
_entity.pdbx_description
1 polymer ?
#
loop_
_entity_poly.entity_id
_entity_poly.type
_entity_poly.pdbx_seq_one_letter_code
_entity_poly.pdbx_strand_id
1 'polypeptide(L)' 'TQQRHPAEGLKLNDIARIALTVQQPLAGDAYDDIRATGAFILIDEVTHQTVAAGMIRLA' A
#
# COMPACT_ATOMS: atom_id res chain seq x y z
N THR A 1 -15.63 -0.49 17.13
CA THR A 1 -15.32 -1.54 16.12
C THR A 1 -14.92 -0.86 14.83
N GLN A 2 -13.78 -1.21 14.23
CA GLN A 2 -13.40 -0.64 12.92
C GLN A 2 -14.35 -1.19 11.85
N GLN A 3 -15.19 -0.33 11.27
CA GLN A 3 -16.10 -0.71 10.20
C GLN A 3 -15.47 -0.42 8.86
N ARG A 4 -15.54 -1.39 7.93
CA ARG A 4 -15.10 -1.21 6.55
C ARG A 4 -16.27 -0.68 5.75
N HIS A 5 -16.02 0.37 4.98
CA HIS A 5 -16.97 0.88 4.02
C HIS A 5 -16.28 1.04 2.66
N PRO A 6 -17.00 0.86 1.55
CA PRO A 6 -16.51 1.27 0.25
C PRO A 6 -16.13 2.76 0.26
N ALA A 7 -15.12 3.11 -0.50
CA ALA A 7 -14.68 4.49 -0.71
C ALA A 7 -14.13 4.63 -2.12
N GLU A 8 -14.40 5.77 -2.75
CA GLU A 8 -13.88 6.11 -4.08
C GLU A 8 -12.47 6.72 -4.02
N GLY A 9 -12.02 7.11 -2.82
CA GLY A 9 -10.70 7.69 -2.59
C GLY A 9 -10.29 7.65 -1.13
N LEU A 10 -9.03 7.97 -0.89
CA LEU A 10 -8.41 8.02 0.44
C LEU A 10 -7.95 9.44 0.75
N LYS A 11 -8.19 9.89 1.98
CA LYS A 11 -7.68 11.15 2.53
C LYS A 11 -6.46 10.88 3.39
N LEU A 12 -5.81 11.97 3.81
CA LEU A 12 -4.67 11.89 4.72
C LEU A 12 -5.07 11.14 6.01
N ASN A 13 -4.23 10.18 6.40
CA ASN A 13 -4.41 9.28 7.55
C ASN A 13 -5.49 8.20 7.39
N ASP A 14 -6.15 8.08 6.24
CA ASP A 14 -7.04 6.94 6.00
C ASP A 14 -6.24 5.63 5.90
N ILE A 15 -6.83 4.56 6.39
CA ILE A 15 -6.27 3.21 6.31
C ILE A 15 -7.21 2.37 5.45
N ALA A 16 -6.67 1.75 4.40
CA ALA A 16 -7.46 0.95 3.48
C ALA A 16 -6.73 -0.33 3.06
N ARG A 17 -7.52 -1.28 2.56
CA ARG A 17 -7.02 -2.41 1.77
C ARG A 17 -7.31 -2.10 0.31
N ILE A 18 -6.26 -2.14 -0.51
CA ILE A 18 -6.33 -1.85 -1.94
C ILE A 18 -5.66 -2.96 -2.74
N ALA A 19 -5.96 -3.01 -4.03
CA ALA A 19 -5.17 -3.74 -5.01
C ALA A 19 -4.34 -2.73 -5.81
N LEU A 20 -3.05 -2.98 -5.97
CA LEU A 20 -2.16 -2.14 -6.76
C LEU A 20 -1.81 -2.85 -8.06
N THR A 21 -1.89 -2.11 -9.16
CA THR A 21 -1.36 -2.56 -10.45
C THR A 21 -0.01 -1.91 -10.66
N VAL A 22 0.99 -2.72 -11.03
CA VAL A 22 2.37 -2.28 -11.22
C VAL A 22 2.76 -2.44 -12.68
N GLN A 23 3.63 -1.56 -13.18
CA GLN A 23 4.05 -1.56 -14.58
C GLN A 23 4.92 -2.78 -14.93
N GLN A 24 5.66 -3.29 -13.96
CA GLN A 24 6.54 -4.45 -14.09
C GLN A 24 6.35 -5.38 -12.90
N PRO A 25 6.59 -6.70 -13.06
CA PRO A 25 6.58 -7.63 -11.95
C PRO A 25 7.54 -7.17 -10.85
N LEU A 26 7.04 -7.14 -9.61
CA LEU A 26 7.84 -6.83 -8.42
C LEU A 26 8.03 -8.10 -7.60
N ALA A 27 9.26 -8.37 -7.19
CA ALA A 27 9.53 -9.33 -6.14
C ALA A 27 9.09 -8.72 -4.80
N GLY A 28 8.26 -9.45 -4.06
CA GLY A 28 7.77 -9.02 -2.75
C GLY A 28 7.18 -10.20 -1.99
N ASP A 29 7.31 -10.16 -0.68
CA ASP A 29 6.78 -11.17 0.25
C ASP A 29 5.56 -10.61 0.99
N ALA A 30 4.77 -11.47 1.62
CA ALA A 30 3.78 -10.99 2.57
C ALA A 30 4.51 -10.31 3.75
N TYR A 31 4.03 -9.14 4.17
CA TYR A 31 4.65 -8.38 5.26
C TYR A 31 4.73 -9.17 6.57
N ASP A 32 3.75 -10.03 6.82
CA ASP A 32 3.68 -10.86 8.01
C ASP A 32 4.77 -11.96 8.02
N ASP A 33 5.30 -12.34 6.85
CA ASP A 33 6.38 -13.33 6.69
C ASP A 33 7.75 -12.65 6.70
N ILE A 34 7.98 -11.69 5.80
CA ILE A 34 9.25 -10.96 5.67
C ILE A 34 8.97 -9.46 5.60
N ARG A 35 9.06 -8.78 6.75
CA ARG A 35 8.78 -7.33 6.86
C ARG A 35 9.61 -6.45 5.94
N ALA A 36 10.87 -6.83 5.69
CA ALA A 36 11.80 -6.02 4.91
C ALA A 36 11.40 -5.91 3.43
N THR A 37 10.87 -6.99 2.84
CA THR A 37 10.45 -7.07 1.44
C THR A 37 8.93 -6.99 1.27
N GLY A 38 8.17 -7.09 2.36
CA GLY A 38 6.73 -6.87 2.38
C GLY A 38 6.29 -5.46 2.74
N ALA A 39 7.21 -4.56 3.11
CA ALA A 39 6.92 -3.14 3.33
C ALA A 39 7.23 -2.32 2.09
N PHE A 40 6.44 -1.28 1.83
CA PHE A 40 6.72 -0.33 0.75
C PHE A 40 6.21 1.07 1.08
N ILE A 41 6.68 2.04 0.30
CA ILE A 41 6.15 3.40 0.29
C ILE A 41 5.69 3.74 -1.14
N LEU A 42 4.72 4.63 -1.26
CA LEU A 42 4.36 5.26 -2.54
C LEU A 42 4.98 6.65 -2.59
N ILE A 43 5.66 6.93 -3.69
CA ILE A 43 6.28 8.22 -3.97
C ILE A 43 5.51 8.86 -5.12
N ASP A 44 5.11 10.11 -4.94
CA ASP A 44 4.55 10.92 -6.01
C ASP A 44 5.65 11.34 -6.99
N GLU A 45 5.46 11.06 -8.29
CA GLU A 45 6.51 11.23 -9.30
C GLU A 45 6.83 12.70 -9.64
N VAL A 46 5.93 13.64 -9.32
CA VAL A 46 6.09 15.06 -9.64
C VAL A 46 6.73 15.80 -8.46
N THR A 47 6.25 15.55 -7.25
CA THR A 47 6.66 16.24 -6.03
C THR A 47 7.76 15.51 -5.26
N HIS A 48 8.01 14.23 -5.58
CA HIS A 48 8.91 13.32 -4.87
C HIS A 48 8.56 13.12 -3.39
N GLN A 49 7.32 13.41 -2.99
CA GLN A 49 6.86 13.21 -1.62
C GLN A 49 6.43 11.77 -1.41
N THR A 50 6.73 11.25 -0.21
CA THR A 50 6.11 10.02 0.27
C THR A 50 4.64 10.29 0.59
N VAL A 51 3.74 9.69 -0.19
CA VAL A 51 2.28 9.91 -0.04
C VAL A 51 1.59 8.81 0.74
N ALA A 52 2.19 7.62 0.82
CA ALA A 52 1.66 6.51 1.59
C ALA A 52 2.75 5.54 2.02
N ALA A 53 2.46 4.77 3.08
CA ALA A 53 3.18 3.57 3.45
C ALA A 53 2.23 2.38 3.39
N GLY A 54 2.75 1.22 3.00
CA GLY A 54 1.96 0.02 2.77
C GLY A 54 2.65 -1.26 3.21
N MET A 55 1.81 -2.29 3.41
CA MET A 55 2.21 -3.64 3.74
C MET A 55 1.59 -4.58 2.70
N ILE A 56 2.41 -5.38 2.04
CA ILE A 56 1.98 -6.38 1.06
C ILE A 56 1.21 -7.48 1.80
N ARG A 57 0.02 -7.80 1.28
CA ARG A 57 -0.75 -8.96 1.69
C ARG A 57 -1.02 -9.82 0.46
N LEU A 58 -0.40 -10.99 0.44
CA LEU A 58 -0.67 -12.02 -0.56
C LEU A 58 -1.92 -12.76 -0.08
N ALA A 59 -2.99 -12.73 -0.87
CA ALA A 59 -4.26 -13.39 -0.58
C ALA A 59 -4.34 -14.70 -1.37
#